data_AF-A0A2M8NFD7-F1
#
_entry.id   AF-A0A2M8NFD7-F1
#
_cell.length_a   1.000
_cell.length_b   1.000
_cell.length_c   1.000
_cell.angle_alpha   90.00
_cell.angle_beta   90.00
_cell.angle_gamma   90.00
#
_symmetry.space_group_name_H-M   'P 1'
#
loop_
_entity.id
_entity.type
_entity.pdbx_description
1 polymer ?
#
loop_
_entity_poly.entity_id
_entity_poly.type
_entity_poly.pdbx_seq_one_letter_code
_entity_poly.pdbx_strand_id
1 'polypeptide(L)'
;YLFGGMLFLIANLSFGASIVFYNAFLPEIASPDRRDAVSSQGWALGYLGGGLLLVANLLLFQNAESFGVSSDHAVRISITSAGMWWAIFTIIPLLALRRRDPIKRIPPGEHYVTIGFKQLWDTLRKARNYPQTLLFLGAYLLYNDGIQTVIALA
;
A
#
# COMPACT_ATOMS: atom_id res chain seq x y z
N TYR A 1 -14.55 0.86 -22.37
CA TYR A 1 -15.12 0.52 -21.04
C TYR A 1 -14.53 -0.76 -20.45
N LEU A 2 -14.64 -1.94 -21.09
CA LEU A 2 -14.08 -3.20 -20.56
C LEU A 2 -12.58 -3.16 -20.23
N PHE A 3 -11.76 -2.61 -21.14
CA PHE A 3 -10.32 -2.51 -20.93
C PHE A 3 -9.95 -1.62 -19.72
N GLY A 4 -10.58 -0.46 -19.59
CA GLY A 4 -10.38 0.43 -18.43
C GLY A 4 -10.82 -0.21 -17.12
N GLY A 5 -11.93 -0.95 -17.11
CA GLY A 5 -12.37 -1.72 -15.95
C GLY A 5 -11.38 -2.81 -15.55
N MET A 6 -10.84 -3.55 -16.52
CA MET A 6 -9.81 -4.57 -16.26
C MET A 6 -8.53 -3.96 -15.69
N LEU A 7 -8.05 -2.85 -16.26
CA LEU A 7 -6.90 -2.12 -15.72
C LEU A 7 -7.14 -1.63 -14.30
N PHE A 8 -8.34 -1.11 -14.02
CA PHE A 8 -8.73 -0.68 -12.69
C PHE A 8 -8.71 -1.84 -11.67
N LEU A 9 -9.21 -3.01 -12.04
CA LEU A 9 -9.16 -4.21 -11.19
C LEU A 9 -7.73 -4.65 -10.91
N ILE A 10 -6.87 -4.69 -11.94
CA ILE A 10 -5.46 -5.06 -11.80
C ILE A 10 -4.73 -4.05 -10.91
N ALA A 11 -4.98 -2.76 -11.10
CA ALA A 11 -4.38 -1.70 -10.30
C ALA A 11 -4.77 -1.82 -8.82
N ASN A 12 -6.06 -2.03 -8.52
CA ASN A 12 -6.53 -2.20 -7.15
C ASN A 12 -5.98 -3.48 -6.50
N LEU A 13 -5.96 -4.59 -7.22
CA LEU A 13 -5.40 -5.85 -6.72
C LEU A 13 -3.90 -5.69 -6.42
N SER A 14 -3.16 -5.05 -7.32
CA SER A 14 -1.73 -4.80 -7.17
C SER A 14 -1.43 -3.84 -6.03
N PHE A 15 -2.27 -2.81 -5.83
CA PHE A 15 -2.20 -1.89 -4.71
C PHE A 15 -2.48 -2.58 -3.37
N GLY A 16 -3.52 -3.42 -3.31
CA GLY A 16 -3.81 -4.21 -2.11
C GLY A 16 -2.65 -5.17 -1.77
N ALA A 17 -2.11 -5.86 -2.78
CA ALA A 17 -0.96 -6.74 -2.59
C ALA A 17 0.28 -5.98 -2.12
N SER A 18 0.57 -4.79 -2.69
CA SER A 18 1.74 -4.00 -2.30
C SER A 18 1.66 -3.54 -0.84
N ILE A 19 0.48 -3.16 -0.35
CA ILE A 19 0.26 -2.82 1.06
C ILE A 19 0.55 -4.02 1.98
N VAL A 20 0.10 -5.22 1.61
CA VAL A 20 0.36 -6.44 2.38
C VAL A 20 1.86 -6.71 2.48
N PHE A 21 2.59 -6.64 1.35
CA PHE A 21 4.05 -6.82 1.36
C PHE A 21 4.76 -5.73 2.15
N TYR A 22 4.38 -4.46 1.94
CA TYR A 22 4.94 -3.32 2.67
C TYR A 22 4.84 -3.51 4.19
N ASN A 23 3.65 -3.86 4.69
CA ASN A 23 3.43 -4.07 6.12
C ASN A 23 4.17 -5.32 6.64
N ALA A 24 4.30 -6.37 5.82
CA ALA A 24 5.01 -7.60 6.20
C ALA A 24 6.52 -7.39 6.33
N PHE A 25 7.12 -6.44 5.60
CA PHE A 25 8.54 -6.13 5.71
C PHE A 25 8.90 -5.28 6.93
N LEU A 26 7.96 -4.50 7.48
CA LEU A 26 8.24 -3.59 8.60
C LEU A 26 8.84 -4.32 9.81
N PRO A 27 8.32 -5.48 10.28
CA PRO A 27 8.92 -6.27 11.34
C PRO A 27 10.35 -6.76 11.07
N GLU A 28 10.74 -6.89 9.80
CA GLU A 28 12.04 -7.39 9.37
C GLU A 28 13.10 -6.29 9.30
N ILE A 29 12.69 -5.06 8.98
CA ILE A 29 13.60 -3.91 8.83
C ILE A 29 13.75 -3.08 10.12
N ALA A 30 12.84 -3.23 11.09
CA ALA A 30 12.84 -2.46 12.33
C ALA A 30 12.68 -3.35 13.58
N SER A 31 13.52 -3.09 14.58
CA SER A 31 13.41 -3.69 15.92
C SER A 31 12.10 -3.28 16.60
N PRO A 32 11.55 -4.10 17.52
CA PRO A 32 10.23 -3.83 18.13
C PRO A 32 10.07 -2.42 18.72
N ASP A 33 11.13 -1.86 19.30
CA ASP A 33 11.19 -0.51 19.88
C ASP A 33 11.19 0.62 18.84
N ARG A 34 11.53 0.34 17.58
CA ARG A 34 11.63 1.34 16.51
C ARG A 34 10.54 1.24 15.45
N ARG A 35 9.70 0.20 15.47
CA ARG A 35 8.68 -0.05 14.44
C ARG A 35 7.72 1.13 14.27
N ASP A 36 7.27 1.73 15.37
CA ASP A 36 6.34 2.86 15.33
C ASP A 36 7.00 4.11 14.72
N ALA A 37 8.26 4.37 15.07
CA ALA A 37 9.03 5.48 14.51
C ALA A 37 9.30 5.30 13.02
N VAL A 38 9.73 4.11 12.60
CA VAL A 38 10.00 3.81 11.18
C VAL A 38 8.71 3.85 10.36
N SER A 39 7.61 3.31 10.88
CA SER A 39 6.29 3.34 10.23
C SER A 39 5.78 4.77 10.05
N SER A 40 5.82 5.58 11.12
CA SER A 40 5.37 6.97 11.08
C SER A 40 6.22 7.85 10.16
N GLN A 41 7.54 7.65 10.13
CA GLN A 41 8.43 8.30 9.16
C GLN A 41 8.12 7.90 7.72
N GLY A 42 7.88 6.61 7.48
CA GLY A 42 7.46 6.10 6.16
C GLY A 42 6.16 6.75 5.70
N TRP A 43 5.17 6.85 6.59
CA TRP A 43 3.93 7.58 6.33
C TRP A 43 4.20 9.06 6.03
N ALA A 44 4.94 9.77 6.88
CA ALA A 44 5.22 11.19 6.69
C ALA A 44 5.92 11.49 5.35
N LEU A 45 6.93 10.69 4.98
CA LEU A 45 7.62 10.81 3.70
C LEU A 45 6.70 10.49 2.52
N GLY A 46 5.82 9.50 2.66
CA GLY A 46 4.81 9.17 1.65
C GLY A 46 3.85 10.34 1.40
N TYR A 47 3.32 10.95 2.46
CA TYR A 47 2.45 12.13 2.37
C TYR A 47 3.18 13.34 1.79
N LEU A 48 4.42 13.58 2.20
CA LEU A 48 5.23 14.67 1.66
C LEU A 48 5.49 14.47 0.16
N GLY A 49 5.85 13.25 -0.26
CA GLY A 49 6.07 12.93 -1.67
C GLY A 49 4.80 13.04 -2.51
N GLY A 50 3.68 12.52 -2.01
CA GLY A 50 2.37 12.65 -2.67
C GLY A 50 1.92 14.11 -2.78
N GLY A 51 2.11 14.89 -1.72
CA GLY A 51 1.82 16.33 -1.71
C GLY A 51 2.69 17.11 -2.68
N LEU A 52 3.99 16.81 -2.76
CA LEU A 52 4.90 17.46 -3.70
C LEU A 52 4.50 17.19 -5.15
N LEU A 53 4.17 15.94 -5.49
CA LEU A 53 3.71 15.59 -6.82
C LEU A 53 2.36 16.23 -7.15
N LEU A 54 1.45 16.30 -6.17
CA LEU A 54 0.17 16.99 -6.32
C LEU A 54 0.37 18.47 -6.63
N VAL A 55 1.23 19.16 -5.90
CA VAL A 55 1.56 20.58 -6.15
C VAL A 55 2.16 20.74 -7.55
N ALA A 56 3.09 19.87 -7.96
CA ALA A 56 3.67 19.92 -9.30
C ALA A 56 2.61 19.75 -10.41
N ASN A 57 1.71 18.77 -10.25
CA ASN A 57 0.62 18.53 -11.19
C ASN A 57 -0.40 19.68 -11.21
N LEU A 58 -0.69 20.29 -10.06
CA LEU A 58 -1.57 21.44 -9.97
C LEU A 58 -0.98 22.66 -10.69
N LEU A 59 0.31 22.93 -10.48
CA LEU A 59 1.01 24.01 -11.17
C LEU A 59 1.02 23.80 -12.69
N LEU A 60 1.26 22.56 -13.14
CA LEU A 60 1.19 22.21 -14.56
C LEU A 60 -0.22 22.45 -15.12
N PHE A 61 -1.25 22.00 -14.41
CA PHE A 61 -2.64 22.14 -14.88
C PHE A 61 -3.09 23.60 -14.91
N GLN A 62 -2.80 24.39 -13.87
CA GLN A 62 -3.18 25.80 -13.80
C GLN A 62 -2.45 26.68 -14.83
N ASN A 63 -1.22 26.31 -15.20
CA ASN A 63 -0.40 27.06 -16.16
C ASN A 63 -0.32 26.37 -17.53
N ALA A 64 -1.23 25.45 -17.83
CA ALA A 64 -1.16 24.62 -19.04
C ALA A 64 -1.09 25.47 -20.33
N GLU A 65 -1.89 26.54 -20.40
CA GLU A 65 -1.89 27.49 -21.52
C GLU A 65 -0.53 28.19 -21.69
N SER A 66 0.10 28.60 -20.60
CA SER A 66 1.43 29.22 -20.59
C SER A 66 2.52 28.24 -21.08
N PHE A 67 2.32 26.94 -20.89
CA PHE A 67 3.21 25.89 -21.40
C PHE A 67 2.84 25.43 -22.83
N GLY A 68 1.80 26.00 -23.45
CA GLY A 68 1.32 25.58 -24.76
C GLY A 68 0.68 24.19 -24.77
N VAL A 69 0.21 23.72 -23.62
CA VAL A 69 -0.40 22.39 -23.43
C VAL A 69 -1.89 22.56 -23.19
N SER A 70 -2.73 21.73 -23.82
CA SER A 70 -4.17 21.73 -23.53
C SER A 70 -4.46 21.13 -22.15
N SER A 71 -5.57 21.52 -21.52
CA SER A 71 -5.96 20.99 -20.21
C SER A 71 -6.12 19.45 -20.21
N ASP A 72 -6.62 18.85 -21.31
CA ASP A 72 -6.70 17.38 -21.46
C ASP A 72 -5.31 16.74 -21.42
N HIS A 73 -4.34 17.31 -22.14
CA HIS A 73 -2.97 16.81 -22.13
C HIS A 73 -2.30 17.01 -20.76
N ALA A 74 -2.55 18.11 -20.07
CA ALA A 74 -2.04 18.34 -18.71
C ALA A 74 -2.56 17.28 -17.71
N VAL A 75 -3.84 16.88 -17.81
CA VAL A 75 -4.42 15.80 -16.99
C VAL A 75 -3.76 14.46 -17.30
N ARG A 76 -3.57 14.13 -18.59
CA ARG A 76 -2.88 12.88 -18.98
C ARG A 76 -1.44 12.84 -18.44
N ILE A 77 -0.71 13.94 -18.57
CA ILE A 77 0.66 14.06 -18.02
C ILE A 77 0.64 13.85 -16.52
N SER A 78 -0.33 14.43 -15.80
CA SER A 78 -0.47 14.28 -14.35
C SER A 78 -0.74 12.83 -13.92
N ILE A 79 -1.58 12.10 -14.65
CA ILE A 79 -1.85 10.68 -14.39
C ILE A 79 -0.60 9.84 -14.68
N THR A 80 0.10 10.12 -15.78
CA THR A 80 1.33 9.42 -16.14
C THR A 80 2.45 9.72 -15.14
N SER A 81 2.61 10.96 -14.68
CA SER A 81 3.62 11.37 -13.69
C SER A 81 3.36 10.67 -12.35
N ALA A 82 2.11 10.52 -11.93
CA ALA A 82 1.72 9.72 -10.77
C ALA A 82 2.18 8.26 -10.89
N GLY A 83 1.88 7.61 -12.01
CA GLY A 83 2.34 6.24 -12.25
C GLY A 83 3.87 6.11 -12.24
N MET A 84 4.57 7.05 -12.89
CA MET A 84 6.03 7.08 -12.91
C MET A 84 6.64 7.33 -11.54
N TRP A 85 6.04 8.22 -10.74
CA TRP A 85 6.46 8.51 -9.37
C TRP A 85 6.42 7.23 -8.53
N TRP A 86 5.28 6.55 -8.51
CA TRP A 86 5.15 5.26 -7.82
C TRP A 86 6.15 4.22 -8.34
N ALA A 87 6.37 4.13 -9.65
CA ALA A 87 7.33 3.20 -10.23
C ALA A 87 8.77 3.49 -9.76
N ILE A 88 9.20 4.74 -9.83
CA ILE A 88 10.55 5.17 -9.41
C ILE A 88 10.77 4.87 -7.92
N PHE A 89 9.83 5.26 -7.07
CA PHE A 89 9.94 5.03 -5.63
C PHE A 89 9.79 3.56 -5.23
N THR A 90 9.20 2.71 -6.07
CA THR A 90 9.15 1.26 -5.87
C THR A 90 10.48 0.59 -6.21
N ILE A 91 11.28 1.14 -7.14
CA ILE A 91 12.60 0.57 -7.48
C ILE A 91 13.54 0.60 -6.27
N ILE A 92 13.47 1.65 -5.43
CA ILE A 92 14.33 1.80 -4.25
C ILE A 92 14.20 0.59 -3.29
N PRO A 93 13.02 0.25 -2.75
CA PRO A 93 12.88 -0.93 -1.89
C PRO A 93 13.14 -2.22 -2.65
N LEU A 94 12.82 -2.34 -3.94
CA LEU A 94 13.13 -3.56 -4.71
C LEU A 94 14.63 -3.85 -4.79
N LEU A 95 15.48 -2.81 -4.85
CA LEU A 95 16.93 -2.96 -4.86
C LEU A 95 17.53 -3.05 -3.45
N ALA A 96 16.95 -2.33 -2.48
CA ALA A 96 17.48 -2.22 -1.12
C ALA A 96 17.05 -3.37 -0.20
N LEU A 97 15.84 -3.91 -0.37
CA LEU A 97 15.34 -5.02 0.43
C LEU A 97 15.99 -6.33 -0.05
N ARG A 98 16.99 -6.78 0.71
CA ARG A 98 17.58 -8.12 0.49
C ARG A 98 16.52 -9.19 0.76
N ARG A 99 16.30 -10.09 -0.20
CA ARG A 99 15.63 -11.37 0.04
C ARG A 99 16.41 -12.13 1.12
N ARG A 100 15.90 -12.17 2.34
CA ARG A 100 16.36 -13.13 3.35
C ARG A 100 15.51 -14.40 3.21
N ASP A 101 16.18 -15.54 3.39
CA ASP A 101 15.57 -16.86 3.23
C ASP A 101 14.26 -16.98 4.02
N PRO A 102 13.29 -17.76 3.52
CA PRO A 102 12.05 -18.02 4.24
C PRO A 102 12.38 -18.47 5.67
N ILE A 103 11.89 -17.72 6.67
CA ILE A 103 12.09 -18.01 8.10
C ILE A 103 11.63 -19.44 8.44
N LYS A 104 10.74 -20.03 7.62
CA LYS A 104 10.31 -21.43 7.71
C LYS A 104 10.44 -22.11 6.33
N ARG A 105 11.23 -23.17 6.26
CA ARG A 105 11.23 -24.09 5.11
C ARG A 105 9.88 -24.81 5.06
N ILE A 106 9.33 -24.92 3.86
CA ILE A 106 8.09 -25.65 3.62
C ILE A 106 8.31 -27.13 3.96
N PRO A 107 7.42 -27.77 4.75
CA PRO A 107 7.41 -29.21 4.92
C PRO A 107 7.30 -29.92 3.55
N PRO A 108 8.00 -31.05 3.33
CA PRO A 108 7.91 -31.79 2.07
C PRO A 108 6.45 -32.15 1.74
N GLY A 109 5.97 -31.76 0.55
CA GLY A 109 4.62 -32.09 0.06
C GLY A 109 3.55 -31.01 0.27
N GLU A 110 3.87 -29.86 0.88
CA GLU A 110 2.93 -28.74 1.01
C GLU A 110 3.17 -27.63 -0.05
N HIS A 111 2.11 -27.02 -0.58
CA HIS A 111 2.20 -25.87 -1.52
C HIS A 111 2.20 -24.54 -0.75
N TYR A 112 2.93 -23.52 -1.26
CA TYR A 112 2.99 -22.17 -0.69
C TYR A 112 1.60 -21.56 -0.40
N VAL A 113 0.65 -21.76 -1.32
CA VAL A 113 -0.73 -21.26 -1.18
C VAL A 113 -1.44 -21.94 -0.01
N THR A 114 -1.40 -23.27 0.05
CA THR A 114 -2.06 -24.06 1.11
C THR A 114 -1.49 -23.76 2.49
N ILE A 115 -0.17 -23.54 2.58
CA ILE A 115 0.50 -23.16 3.83
C ILE A 115 0.04 -21.78 4.31
N GLY A 116 -0.07 -20.80 3.41
CA GLY A 116 -0.54 -19.46 3.76
C GLY A 116 -1.93 -19.51 4.40
N PHE A 117 -2.87 -20.23 3.79
CA PHE A 117 -4.22 -20.42 4.34
C PHE A 117 -4.21 -21.18 5.67
N LYS A 118 -3.39 -22.23 5.80
CA LYS A 118 -3.25 -23.01 7.04
C LYS A 118 -2.69 -22.16 8.19
N GLN A 119 -1.65 -21.37 7.93
CA GLN A 119 -1.07 -20.45 8.91
C GLN A 119 -2.04 -19.34 9.32
N LEU A 120 -2.78 -18.78 8.35
CA LEU A 120 -3.83 -17.80 8.63
C LEU A 120 -4.91 -18.41 9.53
N TRP A 121 -5.39 -19.61 9.20
CA TRP A 121 -6.40 -20.31 9.99
C TRP A 121 -5.91 -20.61 11.41
N ASP A 122 -4.68 -21.10 11.55
CA ASP A 122 -4.06 -21.35 12.86
C ASP A 122 -3.92 -20.05 13.68
N THR A 123 -3.59 -18.95 13.01
CA THR A 123 -3.48 -17.62 13.65
C THR A 123 -4.85 -17.15 14.14
N LEU A 124 -5.89 -17.26 13.31
CA LEU A 124 -7.27 -16.93 13.71
C LEU A 124 -7.77 -17.81 14.86
N ARG A 125 -7.45 -19.11 14.83
CA ARG A 125 -7.82 -20.04 15.91
C ARG A 125 -7.13 -19.67 17.22
N LYS A 126 -5.84 -19.30 17.18
CA LYS A 126 -5.09 -18.83 18.36
C LYS A 126 -5.55 -17.45 18.84
N ALA A 127 -5.97 -16.58 17.93
CA ALA A 127 -6.45 -15.24 18.27
C ALA A 127 -7.70 -15.28 19.19
N ARG A 128 -8.50 -16.35 19.13
CA ARG A 128 -9.61 -16.60 20.08
C ARG A 128 -9.17 -16.65 21.54
N ASN A 129 -7.90 -16.95 21.83
CA ASN A 129 -7.36 -16.93 23.18
C ASN A 129 -7.01 -15.51 23.67
N TYR A 130 -7.11 -14.49 22.80
CA TYR A 130 -6.78 -13.10 23.09
C TYR A 130 -8.02 -12.20 22.88
N PRO A 131 -9.01 -12.26 23.80
CA PRO A 131 -10.28 -11.57 23.63
C PRO A 131 -10.14 -10.04 23.53
N GLN A 132 -9.15 -9.45 24.20
CA GLN A 132 -8.87 -8.01 24.12
C GLN A 132 -8.35 -7.60 22.73
N THR A 133 -7.49 -8.42 22.11
CA THR A 133 -7.02 -8.17 20.74
C THR A 133 -8.17 -8.29 19.74
N LEU A 134 -9.06 -9.29 19.90
CA LEU A 134 -10.23 -9.42 19.04
C LEU A 134 -11.22 -8.26 19.21
N LEU A 135 -11.44 -7.79 20.44
CA LEU A 135 -12.26 -6.61 20.72
C LEU A 135 -11.66 -5.36 20.06
N PHE A 136 -10.36 -5.15 20.20
CA PHE A 136 -9.66 -4.06 19.52
C PHE A 136 -9.81 -4.15 18.00
N LEU A 137 -9.63 -5.32 17.39
CA LEU A 137 -9.81 -5.51 15.95
C LEU A 137 -11.24 -5.22 15.49
N GLY A 138 -12.25 -5.67 16.25
CA GLY A 138 -13.65 -5.38 15.96
C GLY A 138 -13.96 -3.89 16.04
N ALA A 139 -13.49 -3.21 17.10
CA ALA A 139 -13.64 -1.77 17.26
C ALA A 139 -12.89 -0.99 16.16
N TYR A 140 -11.67 -1.42 15.82
CA TYR A 140 -10.86 -0.83 14.76
C TYR A 140 -11.54 -0.96 13.39
N LEU A 141 -12.15 -2.11 13.08
CA LEU A 141 -12.89 -2.30 11.83
C LEU A 141 -14.07 -1.33 11.73
N LEU A 142 -14.88 -1.20 12.79
CA LEU A 142 -16.00 -0.26 12.82
C LEU A 142 -15.54 1.20 12.69
N TYR A 143 -14.48 1.57 13.41
CA TYR A 143 -13.91 2.90 13.35
C TYR A 143 -13.34 3.23 11.96
N ASN A 144 -12.59 2.30 11.37
CA ASN A 144 -11.98 2.46 10.05
C ASN A 144 -13.04 2.52 8.95
N ASP A 145 -14.08 1.68 9.01
CA ASP A 145 -15.21 1.72 8.06
C ASP A 145 -15.95 3.06 8.11
N GLY A 146 -16.18 3.58 9.33
CA GLY A 146 -16.76 4.91 9.54
C GLY A 146 -15.91 6.02 8.92
N ILE A 147 -14.59 6.03 9.16
CA ILE A 147 -13.68 7.03 8.58
C ILE A 147 -13.66 6.95 7.04
N GLN A 148 -13.52 5.74 6.48
CA GLN A 148 -13.46 5.57 5.03
C GLN A 148 -14.75 6.03 4.36
N THR A 149 -15.90 5.78 4.98
CA THR A 149 -17.19 6.27 4.50
C THR A 149 -17.25 7.80 4.49
N VAL A 150 -16.78 8.45 5.56
CA VAL A 150 -16.74 9.92 5.62
C VAL A 150 -15.81 10.49 4.55
N ILE A 151 -14.62 9.91 4.35
CA ILE A 151 -13.67 10.36 3.32
C ILE A 151 -14.23 10.14 1.90
N ALA A 152 -14.93 9.04 1.66
CA ALA A 152 -15.46 8.73 0.33
C ALA A 152 -16.71 9.57 -0.05
N LEU A 153 -17.46 10.05 0.95
CA LEU A 153 -18.66 10.87 0.76
C LEU A 153 -18.41 12.37 0.87
N ALA A 154 -17.26 12.79 1.43
CA ALA A 154 -16.82 14.19 1.53
C ALA A 154 -16.16 14.66 0.23
#